data_AF-A0A1Y4F746-F1
#
_entry.id   AF-A0A1Y4F746-F1
#
_cell.length_a   1.000
_cell.length_b   1.000
_cell.length_c   1.000
_cell.angle_alpha   90.00
_cell.angle_beta   90.00
_cell.angle_gamma   90.00
#
_symmetry.space_group_name_H-M   'P 1'
#
loop_
_entity.id
_entity.type
_entity.pdbx_description
1 polymer ?
#
loop_
_entity_poly.entity_id
_entity_poly.type
_entity_poly.pdbx_seq_one_letter_code
_entity_poly.pdbx_strand_id
1 'polypeptide(L)'
;MSKEEIILRNRLNRSESRCQDLDEQLNKKKQQWKKLEETFREAEFHCRKLCEEILVKDSSEIVLGKMYSWDGLTLAELAVKALASFRKYNSERTDLQRRLLDISEERRVKIDSLQEQIEVMRNYPGSIKKSDMYKEKDQKQETVSERQSEENKSPVPSYVAAPPVVEMIIEEDADIQEADIRDIQEMEKLSKELEPVQREIPVHPAKKTVRAYQKGKKQKNMAHMIDLSEYQNKITKLMWTILEIIGKEGISAYTEIEGRINELTQDEVTKATVRMSVRSLYSMGILVQEQVSDPLRSKFMVYRMSEIGQRLFKEHFKQIPVLSELDKIISQHDNPNHGYGIRALWTILTESGNFDSVSMDRKENTVKLRRGGIYIPDIVAKKADQILYMEYECGTHVQSDYSAKCNKMVQVTDTLYIVTPNRDVLQKRIMNQTGQWINEKGGYKALEGKKVCLTTATALKHENPLDEQCWQVVYNMTSDTPIVRM
;
A
#
# COMPACT_ATOMS: atom_id res chain seq x y z
N MET A 1 62.16 10.94 -51.64
CA MET A 1 61.91 11.72 -50.42
C MET A 1 63.05 11.48 -49.43
N SER A 2 63.54 12.54 -48.78
CA SER A 2 64.46 12.47 -47.64
C SER A 2 63.82 11.74 -46.45
N LYS A 3 64.63 11.16 -45.57
CA LYS A 3 64.15 10.61 -44.28
C LYS A 3 63.40 11.67 -43.45
N GLU A 4 63.81 12.93 -43.55
CA GLU A 4 63.20 14.05 -42.84
C GLU A 4 61.80 14.38 -43.36
N GLU A 5 61.59 14.35 -44.68
CA GLU A 5 60.26 14.56 -45.29
C GLU A 5 59.26 13.49 -44.84
N ILE A 6 59.70 12.23 -44.71
CA ILE A 6 58.88 11.13 -44.21
C ILE A 6 58.50 11.34 -42.74
N ILE A 7 59.44 11.81 -41.90
CA ILE A 7 59.17 12.11 -40.49
C ILE A 7 58.21 13.30 -40.35
N LEU A 8 58.39 14.36 -41.14
CA LEU A 8 57.51 15.54 -41.14
C LEU A 8 56.10 15.18 -41.60
N ARG A 9 55.96 14.40 -42.69
CA ARG A 9 54.64 13.95 -43.19
C ARG A 9 53.92 13.05 -42.20
N ASN A 10 54.64 12.16 -41.50
CA ASN A 10 54.07 11.36 -40.42
C ASN A 10 53.64 12.19 -39.20
N ARG A 11 54.32 13.30 -38.89
CA ARG A 11 53.90 14.25 -37.85
C ARG A 11 52.66 15.03 -38.27
N LEU A 12 52.61 15.50 -39.52
CA LEU A 12 51.45 16.20 -40.09
C LEU A 12 50.21 15.32 -40.04
N ASN A 13 50.26 14.11 -40.62
CA ASN A 13 49.13 13.18 -40.62
C ASN A 13 48.62 12.88 -39.18
N ARG A 14 49.53 12.71 -38.21
CA ARG A 14 49.15 12.52 -36.79
C ARG A 14 48.49 13.74 -36.17
N SER A 15 48.86 14.95 -36.60
CA SER A 15 48.21 16.18 -36.17
C SER A 15 46.82 16.32 -36.78
N GLU A 16 46.70 16.06 -38.09
CA GLU A 16 45.42 16.08 -38.82
C GLU A 16 44.41 15.09 -38.21
N SER A 17 44.82 13.85 -37.93
CA SER A 17 43.94 12.87 -37.25
C SER A 17 43.52 13.31 -35.85
N ARG A 18 44.38 14.02 -35.11
CA ARG A 18 44.03 14.58 -33.78
C ARG A 18 43.03 15.73 -33.90
N CYS A 19 43.19 16.60 -34.89
CA CYS A 19 42.22 17.67 -35.16
C CYS A 19 40.85 17.08 -35.54
N GLN A 20 40.82 16.06 -36.41
CA GLN A 20 39.59 15.37 -36.81
C GLN A 20 38.88 14.67 -35.63
N ASP A 21 39.62 13.98 -34.76
CA ASP A 21 39.05 13.37 -33.54
C ASP A 21 38.49 14.43 -32.58
N LEU A 22 39.21 15.54 -32.37
CA LEU A 22 38.73 16.66 -31.55
C LEU A 22 37.47 17.31 -32.13
N ASP A 23 37.39 17.52 -33.45
CA ASP A 23 36.20 18.05 -34.12
C ASP A 23 35.01 17.07 -34.01
N GLU A 24 35.24 15.75 -34.12
CA GLU A 24 34.20 14.74 -33.93
C GLU A 24 33.69 14.73 -32.47
N GLN A 25 34.59 14.82 -31.48
CA GLN A 25 34.24 14.94 -30.07
C GLN A 25 33.45 16.23 -29.77
N LEU A 26 33.84 17.35 -30.36
CA LEU A 26 33.17 18.65 -30.21
C LEU A 26 31.75 18.59 -30.81
N ASN A 27 31.59 17.97 -31.98
CA ASN A 27 30.28 17.75 -32.61
C ASN A 27 29.39 16.80 -31.79
N LYS A 28 29.94 15.71 -31.24
CA LYS A 28 29.21 14.82 -30.30
C LYS A 28 28.74 15.58 -29.06
N LYS A 29 29.60 16.39 -28.44
CA LYS A 29 29.23 17.24 -27.29
C LYS A 29 28.14 18.26 -27.67
N LYS A 30 28.24 18.95 -28.80
CA LYS A 30 27.18 19.87 -29.29
C LYS A 30 25.83 19.20 -29.43
N GLN A 31 25.78 17.97 -29.98
CA GLN A 31 24.54 17.20 -30.09
C GLN A 31 23.98 16.77 -28.72
N GLN A 32 24.85 16.42 -27.76
CA GLN A 32 24.44 16.12 -26.39
C GLN A 32 23.88 17.35 -25.68
N TRP A 33 24.56 18.50 -25.77
CA TRP A 33 24.09 19.78 -25.21
C TRP A 33 22.72 20.17 -25.77
N LYS A 34 22.50 20.07 -27.08
CA LYS A 34 21.21 20.40 -27.69
C LYS A 34 20.07 19.50 -27.16
N LYS A 35 20.32 18.19 -27.03
CA LYS A 35 19.33 17.26 -26.44
C LYS A 35 19.05 17.56 -24.97
N LEU A 36 20.07 17.91 -24.20
CA LEU A 36 19.92 18.30 -22.79
C LEU A 36 19.09 19.59 -22.68
N GLU A 37 19.35 20.58 -23.52
CA GLU A 37 18.58 21.84 -23.55
C GLU A 37 17.12 21.62 -23.96
N GLU A 38 16.85 20.75 -24.94
CA GLU A 38 15.49 20.32 -25.31
C GLU A 38 14.77 19.68 -24.09
N THR A 39 15.41 18.72 -23.41
CA THR A 39 14.82 18.09 -22.20
C THR A 39 14.65 19.05 -21.02
N PHE A 40 15.53 20.06 -20.88
CA PHE A 40 15.43 21.06 -19.83
C PHE A 40 14.23 21.99 -20.06
N ARG A 41 13.99 22.44 -21.30
CA ARG A 41 12.82 23.25 -21.66
C ARG A 41 11.50 22.49 -21.47
N GLU A 42 11.46 21.20 -21.79
CA GLU A 42 10.30 20.34 -21.48
C GLU A 42 10.05 20.24 -19.97
N ALA A 43 11.10 20.02 -19.18
CA ALA A 43 11.01 19.96 -17.72
C ALA A 43 10.56 21.30 -17.11
N GLU A 44 11.10 22.43 -17.58
CA GLU A 44 10.70 23.78 -17.18
C GLU A 44 9.21 24.03 -17.44
N PHE A 45 8.73 23.71 -18.65
CA PHE A 45 7.32 23.83 -19.02
C PHE A 45 6.40 23.01 -18.09
N HIS A 46 6.74 21.73 -17.85
CA HIS A 46 5.95 20.87 -16.99
C HIS A 46 5.98 21.29 -15.52
N CYS A 47 7.13 21.73 -15.00
CA CYS A 47 7.25 22.26 -13.65
C CYS A 47 6.46 23.55 -13.47
N ARG A 48 6.48 24.48 -14.44
CA ARG A 48 5.71 25.73 -14.38
C ARG A 48 4.22 25.45 -14.29
N LYS A 49 3.71 24.61 -15.20
CA LYS A 49 2.29 24.19 -15.22
C LYS A 49 1.86 23.51 -13.92
N LEU A 50 2.70 22.65 -13.34
CA LEU A 50 2.40 22.01 -12.05
C LEU A 50 2.28 23.03 -10.92
N CYS A 51 3.16 24.03 -10.86
CA CYS A 51 3.11 25.07 -9.85
C CYS A 51 1.87 25.98 -10.02
N GLU A 52 1.50 26.31 -11.25
CA GLU A 52 0.24 27.01 -11.56
C GLU A 52 -0.98 26.21 -11.09
N GLU A 53 -1.08 24.91 -11.42
CA GLU A 53 -2.20 24.04 -11.00
C GLU A 53 -2.33 23.88 -9.47
N ILE A 54 -1.23 24.04 -8.72
CA ILE A 54 -1.24 24.08 -7.26
C ILE A 54 -1.77 25.44 -6.77
N LEU A 55 -1.24 26.55 -7.30
CA LEU A 55 -1.64 27.91 -6.90
C LEU A 55 -3.10 28.24 -7.26
N VAL A 56 -3.63 27.69 -8.35
CA VAL A 56 -5.06 27.80 -8.72
C VAL A 56 -5.99 27.26 -7.64
N LYS A 57 -5.54 26.31 -6.82
CA LYS A 57 -6.35 25.68 -5.76
C LYS A 57 -6.27 26.41 -4.42
N ASP A 58 -5.45 27.46 -4.32
CA ASP A 58 -5.34 28.28 -3.12
C ASP A 58 -6.35 29.44 -3.15
N SER A 59 -7.31 29.42 -2.22
CA SER A 59 -8.32 30.47 -2.07
C SER A 59 -7.77 31.82 -1.60
N SER A 60 -6.50 31.89 -1.18
CA SER A 60 -5.80 33.15 -0.91
C SER A 60 -5.06 33.72 -2.12
N GLU A 61 -4.80 32.91 -3.15
CA GLU A 61 -4.24 33.36 -4.42
C GLU A 61 -5.34 33.76 -5.41
N ILE A 62 -6.39 32.96 -5.58
CA ILE A 62 -7.52 33.29 -6.47
C ILE A 62 -8.67 33.94 -5.70
N VAL A 63 -8.84 35.26 -5.89
CA VAL A 63 -9.96 36.06 -5.40
C VAL A 63 -10.83 36.51 -6.58
N LEU A 64 -12.15 36.35 -6.47
CA LEU A 64 -13.10 36.79 -7.51
C LEU A 64 -12.87 38.25 -7.91
N GLY A 65 -12.77 38.51 -9.23
CA GLY A 65 -12.68 39.85 -9.81
C GLY A 65 -11.28 40.32 -10.22
N LYS A 66 -10.23 39.49 -10.09
CA LYS A 66 -8.89 39.78 -10.65
C LYS A 66 -8.50 38.75 -11.70
N MET A 67 -7.89 39.21 -12.80
CA MET A 67 -7.14 38.33 -13.71
C MET A 67 -5.81 37.98 -13.06
N TYR A 68 -5.57 36.68 -12.87
CA TYR A 68 -4.31 36.16 -12.36
C TYR A 68 -3.48 35.65 -13.53
N SER A 69 -2.30 36.25 -13.68
CA SER A 69 -1.22 35.78 -14.53
C SER A 69 0.01 35.66 -13.66
N TRP A 70 0.61 34.48 -13.64
CA TRP A 70 1.91 34.24 -13.02
C TRP A 70 3.04 34.31 -14.08
N ASP A 71 2.75 34.80 -15.29
CA ASP A 71 3.66 34.79 -16.44
C ASP A 71 4.96 35.57 -16.19
N GLY A 72 4.90 36.59 -15.31
CA GLY A 72 6.04 37.42 -14.93
C GLY A 72 6.93 36.85 -13.80
N LEU A 73 6.61 35.68 -13.23
CA LEU A 73 7.44 35.04 -12.20
C LEU A 73 8.43 34.05 -12.81
N THR A 74 9.65 34.00 -12.26
CA THR A 74 10.60 32.93 -12.60
C THR A 74 10.11 31.58 -12.08
N LEU A 75 10.58 30.47 -12.69
CA LEU A 75 10.20 29.13 -12.25
C LEU A 75 10.54 28.89 -10.76
N ALA A 76 11.66 29.43 -10.28
CA ALA A 76 12.08 29.29 -8.89
C ALA A 76 11.11 29.97 -7.91
N GLU A 77 10.72 31.22 -8.18
CA GLU A 77 9.75 31.96 -7.35
C GLU A 77 8.39 31.27 -7.35
N LEU A 78 7.94 30.81 -8.52
CA LEU A 78 6.68 30.08 -8.68
C LEU A 78 6.67 28.76 -7.90
N ALA A 79 7.79 28.02 -7.92
CA ALA A 79 7.93 26.76 -7.19
C ALA A 79 7.95 26.97 -5.67
N VAL A 80 8.66 27.99 -5.16
CA VAL A 80 8.64 28.36 -3.74
C VAL A 80 7.22 28.72 -3.29
N LYS A 81 6.50 29.51 -4.11
CA LYS A 81 5.12 29.92 -3.81
C LYS A 81 4.15 28.75 -3.78
N ALA A 82 4.20 27.87 -4.79
CA ALA A 82 3.40 26.66 -4.86
C ALA A 82 3.69 25.70 -3.68
N LEU A 83 4.96 25.55 -3.29
CA LEU A 83 5.35 24.72 -2.15
C LEU A 83 4.80 25.26 -0.81
N ALA A 84 4.82 26.58 -0.61
CA ALA A 84 4.25 27.22 0.58
C ALA A 84 2.73 26.98 0.67
N SER A 85 2.01 27.20 -0.44
CA SER A 85 0.58 26.90 -0.55
C SER A 85 0.25 25.42 -0.25
N PHE A 86 0.98 24.50 -0.89
CA PHE A 86 0.79 23.06 -0.67
C PHE A 86 1.07 22.61 0.77
N ARG A 87 2.07 23.20 1.43
CA ARG A 87 2.34 22.96 2.87
C ARG A 87 1.17 23.42 3.74
N LYS A 88 0.67 24.64 3.51
CA LYS A 88 -0.48 25.23 4.22
C LYS A 88 -1.74 24.37 4.06
N TYR A 89 -2.09 24.00 2.83
CA TYR A 89 -3.21 23.09 2.54
C TYR A 89 -3.10 21.76 3.32
N ASN A 90 -1.91 21.16 3.37
CA ASN A 90 -1.71 19.91 4.10
C ASN A 90 -1.85 20.07 5.62
N SER A 91 -1.40 21.19 6.22
CA SER A 91 -1.68 21.47 7.64
C SER A 91 -3.17 21.64 7.90
N GLU A 92 -3.87 22.46 7.11
CA GLU A 92 -5.31 22.72 7.27
C GLU A 92 -6.14 21.44 7.11
N ARG A 93 -5.82 20.60 6.11
CA ARG A 93 -6.42 19.27 5.91
C ARG A 93 -6.20 18.35 7.11
N THR A 94 -4.99 18.34 7.68
CA THR A 94 -4.65 17.51 8.85
C THR A 94 -5.41 17.96 10.09
N ASP A 95 -5.53 19.28 10.32
CA ASP A 95 -6.26 19.83 11.47
C ASP A 95 -7.79 19.77 11.31
N LEU A 96 -8.29 19.73 10.07
CA LEU A 96 -9.69 19.38 9.80
C LEU A 96 -9.96 17.90 10.12
N GLN A 97 -9.06 16.99 9.72
CA GLN A 97 -9.18 15.57 10.04
C GLN A 97 -9.15 15.29 11.55
N ARG A 98 -8.30 16.02 12.31
CA ARG A 98 -8.30 15.96 13.78
C ARG A 98 -9.63 16.43 14.36
N ARG A 99 -10.12 17.62 13.98
CA ARG A 99 -11.41 18.14 14.46
C ARG A 99 -12.60 17.24 14.11
N LEU A 100 -12.58 16.58 12.95
CA LEU A 100 -13.60 15.59 12.59
C LEU A 100 -13.54 14.33 13.47
N LEU A 101 -12.33 13.89 13.85
CA LEU A 101 -12.13 12.79 14.78
C LEU A 101 -12.62 13.18 16.18
N ASP A 102 -12.24 14.36 16.68
CA ASP A 102 -12.67 14.89 17.99
C ASP A 102 -14.21 14.98 18.08
N ILE A 103 -14.86 15.54 17.04
CA ILE A 103 -16.33 15.60 16.93
C ILE A 103 -16.96 14.20 16.85
N SER A 104 -16.30 13.24 16.20
CA SER A 104 -16.77 11.86 16.13
C SER A 104 -16.66 11.16 17.49
N GLU A 105 -15.62 11.44 18.28
CA GLU A 105 -15.47 10.89 19.64
C GLU A 105 -16.44 11.54 20.61
N GLU A 106 -16.66 12.86 20.56
CA GLU A 106 -17.72 13.52 21.30
C GLU A 106 -19.11 12.92 21.00
N ARG A 107 -19.40 12.66 19.72
CA ARG A 107 -20.66 12.03 19.31
C ARG A 107 -20.76 10.59 19.83
N ARG A 108 -19.67 9.82 19.81
CA ARG A 108 -19.61 8.48 20.40
C ARG A 108 -19.94 8.53 21.90
N VAL A 109 -19.24 9.37 22.67
CA VAL A 109 -19.48 9.53 24.12
C VAL A 109 -20.91 10.00 24.43
N LYS A 110 -21.49 10.89 23.60
CA LYS A 110 -22.90 11.30 23.73
C LYS A 110 -23.87 10.15 23.44
N ILE A 111 -23.57 9.29 22.45
CA ILE A 111 -24.37 8.08 22.15
C ILE A 111 -24.26 7.08 23.32
N ASP A 112 -23.06 6.81 23.82
CA ASP A 112 -22.81 5.87 24.91
C ASP A 112 -23.55 6.32 26.19
N SER A 113 -23.48 7.61 26.53
CA SER A 113 -24.21 8.18 27.67
C SER A 113 -25.75 8.13 27.50
N LEU A 114 -26.26 8.35 26.29
CA LEU A 114 -27.69 8.20 26.01
C LEU A 114 -28.14 6.72 26.06
N GLN A 115 -27.28 5.78 25.66
CA GLN A 115 -27.55 4.35 25.80
C GLN A 115 -27.59 3.93 27.27
N GLU A 116 -26.65 4.41 28.09
CA GLU A 116 -26.63 4.18 29.54
C GLU A 116 -27.89 4.76 30.21
N GLN A 117 -28.32 5.97 29.85
CA GLN A 117 -29.59 6.55 30.33
C GLN A 117 -30.81 5.72 29.92
N ILE A 118 -30.85 5.19 28.68
CA ILE A 118 -31.91 4.30 28.22
C ILE A 118 -31.89 2.97 29.01
N GLU A 119 -30.72 2.42 29.31
CA GLU A 119 -30.58 1.18 30.08
C GLU A 119 -30.99 1.37 31.55
N VAL A 120 -30.61 2.47 32.19
CA VAL A 120 -31.08 2.85 33.53
C VAL A 120 -32.60 3.06 33.55
N MET A 121 -33.18 3.74 32.55
CA MET A 121 -34.64 3.89 32.45
C MET A 121 -35.36 2.55 32.21
N ARG A 122 -34.74 1.62 31.47
CA ARG A 122 -35.26 0.28 31.21
C ARG A 122 -35.20 -0.64 32.43
N ASN A 123 -34.20 -0.44 33.29
CA ASN A 123 -33.99 -1.21 34.51
C ASN A 123 -34.68 -0.60 35.74
N TYR A 124 -35.33 0.57 35.60
CA TYR A 124 -36.10 1.20 36.69
C TYR A 124 -37.42 0.46 36.94
N PRO A 125 -37.70 -0.01 38.18
CA PRO A 125 -38.92 -0.75 38.52
C PRO A 125 -40.13 0.18 38.60
N GLY A 126 -40.66 0.58 37.43
CA GLY A 126 -41.84 1.45 37.31
C GLY A 126 -42.18 1.88 35.87
N SER A 127 -41.27 1.72 34.91
CA SER A 127 -41.39 2.32 33.58
C SER A 127 -41.93 1.34 32.51
N ILE A 128 -43.26 1.34 32.36
CA ILE A 128 -44.05 1.01 31.15
C ILE A 128 -43.52 -0.12 30.23
N LYS A 129 -44.25 -1.25 30.22
CA LYS A 129 -44.17 -2.24 29.13
C LYS A 129 -44.55 -1.58 27.79
N LYS A 130 -43.58 -1.33 26.92
CA LYS A 130 -43.80 -1.12 25.48
C LYS A 130 -43.52 -2.40 24.70
N SER A 131 -44.48 -3.33 24.75
CA SER A 131 -44.88 -3.98 23.50
C SER A 131 -45.44 -2.90 22.55
N ASP A 132 -45.35 -3.13 21.24
CA ASP A 132 -46.00 -2.31 20.21
C ASP A 132 -45.46 -0.87 20.06
N MET A 133 -44.29 -0.70 19.42
CA MET A 133 -43.95 0.59 18.77
C MET A 133 -42.90 0.58 17.63
N TYR A 134 -42.46 -0.59 17.12
CA TYR A 134 -41.58 -0.67 15.94
C TYR A 134 -41.97 -1.81 14.98
N LYS A 135 -43.18 -1.72 14.45
CA LYS A 135 -43.47 -2.08 13.06
C LYS A 135 -43.80 -0.77 12.34
N GLU A 136 -43.59 -0.73 11.02
CA GLU A 136 -43.72 0.47 10.16
C GLU A 136 -42.64 1.54 10.34
N LYS A 137 -41.53 1.38 9.61
CA LYS A 137 -41.05 2.39 8.63
C LYS A 137 -39.94 1.83 7.73
N ASP A 138 -40.28 0.75 7.04
CA ASP A 138 -39.76 0.54 5.69
C ASP A 138 -40.63 1.33 4.70
N GLN A 139 -40.02 1.70 3.58
CA GLN A 139 -40.59 2.40 2.41
C GLN A 139 -40.61 3.95 2.42
N LYS A 140 -40.18 4.47 1.26
CA LYS A 140 -40.29 5.84 0.73
C LYS A 140 -39.37 6.91 1.33
N GLN A 141 -38.22 7.11 0.68
CA GLN A 141 -38.19 8.16 -0.33
C GLN A 141 -37.31 7.79 -1.53
N GLU A 142 -37.84 8.08 -2.72
CA GLU A 142 -37.23 7.78 -4.02
C GLU A 142 -36.34 8.93 -4.51
N THR A 143 -35.34 8.53 -5.30
CA THR A 143 -34.65 9.23 -6.40
C THR A 143 -34.98 10.71 -6.70
N VAL A 144 -33.92 11.49 -6.89
CA VAL A 144 -33.81 12.47 -7.99
C VAL A 144 -32.44 12.28 -8.67
N SER A 145 -32.42 12.00 -9.98
CA SER A 145 -31.23 12.02 -10.86
C SER A 145 -30.95 13.46 -11.33
N GLU A 146 -29.71 13.88 -11.64
CA GLU A 146 -29.07 14.02 -12.99
C GLU A 146 -28.27 15.37 -13.01
N ARG A 147 -27.29 15.74 -13.87
CA ARG A 147 -26.55 15.17 -15.03
C ARG A 147 -25.03 15.31 -14.75
N GLN A 148 -24.15 14.37 -15.11
CA GLN A 148 -23.59 14.03 -16.43
C GLN A 148 -22.78 15.12 -17.16
N SER A 149 -21.47 14.89 -17.25
CA SER A 149 -20.53 15.10 -18.38
C SER A 149 -19.23 14.40 -17.93
N GLU A 150 -18.84 13.26 -18.49
CA GLU A 150 -18.15 13.05 -19.79
C GLU A 150 -16.95 14.00 -20.04
N GLU A 151 -15.81 13.61 -20.59
CA GLU A 151 -15.03 12.38 -20.70
C GLU A 151 -13.77 12.80 -21.50
N ASN A 152 -12.54 12.58 -21.00
CA ASN A 152 -11.43 11.86 -21.68
C ASN A 152 -9.98 12.27 -21.31
N LYS A 153 -9.24 11.23 -20.89
CA LYS A 153 -7.86 10.82 -21.28
C LYS A 153 -6.67 11.80 -21.18
N SER A 154 -5.82 11.52 -20.19
CA SER A 154 -4.39 11.06 -20.29
C SER A 154 -3.53 11.53 -21.50
N PRO A 155 -2.22 11.82 -21.31
CA PRO A 155 -1.29 10.74 -20.94
C PRO A 155 -0.13 11.11 -19.98
N VAL A 156 0.53 10.06 -19.48
CA VAL A 156 1.81 10.10 -18.74
C VAL A 156 2.86 9.29 -19.51
N PRO A 157 4.08 9.81 -19.70
CA PRO A 157 5.26 8.99 -19.95
C PRO A 157 6.09 8.82 -18.66
N SER A 158 6.51 7.59 -18.38
CA SER A 158 7.54 7.26 -17.39
C SER A 158 8.95 7.51 -17.95
N TYR A 159 9.97 7.63 -17.09
CA TYR A 159 11.05 6.63 -16.95
C TYR A 159 12.08 7.04 -15.89
N VAL A 160 12.89 6.07 -15.42
CA VAL A 160 14.03 6.26 -14.51
C VAL A 160 15.23 5.53 -15.10
N ALA A 161 16.40 6.19 -15.16
CA ALA A 161 17.72 5.57 -15.26
C ALA A 161 18.78 6.51 -14.65
N ALA A 162 19.82 5.95 -14.02
CA ALA A 162 20.79 6.68 -13.20
C ALA A 162 22.12 6.98 -13.92
N PRO A 163 22.90 8.00 -13.49
CA PRO A 163 24.21 8.33 -14.06
C PRO A 163 25.39 7.56 -13.43
N PRO A 164 26.58 7.55 -14.08
CA PRO A 164 27.77 6.81 -13.65
C PRO A 164 28.78 7.63 -12.80
N VAL A 165 30.02 7.12 -12.73
CA VAL A 165 31.03 7.25 -11.67
C VAL A 165 32.09 8.37 -11.91
N VAL A 166 32.39 9.14 -10.84
CA VAL A 166 33.66 9.85 -10.48
C VAL A 166 34.18 11.01 -11.35
N GLU A 167 34.47 12.16 -10.69
CA GLU A 167 35.85 12.67 -10.46
C GLU A 167 35.89 13.68 -9.30
N MET A 168 36.96 13.70 -8.49
CA MET A 168 37.16 14.69 -7.41
C MET A 168 38.02 15.85 -7.91
N ILE A 169 37.61 17.08 -7.60
CA ILE A 169 38.49 18.25 -7.65
C ILE A 169 38.92 18.54 -6.20
N ILE A 170 40.22 18.63 -5.99
CA ILE A 170 40.85 19.10 -4.75
C ILE A 170 41.41 20.48 -5.07
N GLU A 171 41.02 21.50 -4.31
CA GLU A 171 41.77 22.76 -4.22
C GLU A 171 41.98 23.09 -2.73
N GLU A 172 43.16 23.64 -2.44
CA GLU A 172 43.69 23.83 -1.08
C GLU A 172 43.42 25.25 -0.56
N ASP A 173 43.48 25.43 0.77
CA ASP A 173 43.14 26.67 1.46
C ASP A 173 44.02 27.87 1.07
N ALA A 174 43.39 28.97 0.65
CA ALA A 174 43.96 30.31 0.75
C ALA A 174 42.87 31.38 0.95
N ASP A 175 43.04 32.18 2.01
CA ASP A 175 42.42 33.47 2.30
C ASP A 175 40.88 33.56 2.45
N ILE A 176 40.44 33.49 3.71
CA ILE A 176 39.10 33.86 4.22
C ILE A 176 39.29 35.01 5.22
N GLN A 177 38.76 36.20 4.93
CA GLN A 177 38.78 37.36 5.83
C GLN A 177 37.58 37.36 6.80
N GLU A 178 37.58 38.27 7.77
CA GLU A 178 36.55 38.32 8.83
C GLU A 178 35.14 38.73 8.33
N ALA A 179 35.06 39.28 7.11
CA ALA A 179 33.80 39.46 6.38
C ALA A 179 33.28 38.12 5.83
N ASP A 180 34.17 37.31 5.26
CA ASP A 180 33.85 35.98 4.74
C ASP A 180 33.38 35.05 5.87
N ILE A 181 33.77 35.25 7.14
CA ILE A 181 33.20 34.47 8.26
C ILE A 181 31.68 34.72 8.42
N ARG A 182 31.18 35.92 8.12
CA ARG A 182 29.74 36.22 8.16
C ARG A 182 29.04 35.71 6.92
N ASP A 183 29.64 35.89 5.75
CA ASP A 183 29.07 35.39 4.51
C ASP A 183 29.12 33.85 4.46
N ILE A 184 30.10 33.20 5.09
CA ILE A 184 30.14 31.75 5.36
C ILE A 184 29.12 31.34 6.41
N GLN A 185 28.81 32.15 7.42
CA GLN A 185 27.74 31.83 8.39
C GLN A 185 26.33 32.02 7.80
N GLU A 186 26.13 32.97 6.90
CA GLU A 186 24.88 33.12 6.14
C GLU A 186 24.79 32.09 5.01
N MET A 187 25.89 31.74 4.33
CA MET A 187 25.99 30.62 3.40
C MET A 187 25.85 29.26 4.10
N GLU A 188 26.29 29.07 5.34
CA GLU A 188 26.03 27.85 6.13
C GLU A 188 24.54 27.73 6.48
N LYS A 189 23.86 28.84 6.78
CA LYS A 189 22.41 28.86 7.01
C LYS A 189 21.65 28.60 5.72
N LEU A 190 21.99 29.31 4.64
CA LEU A 190 21.41 29.11 3.32
C LEU A 190 21.70 27.70 2.79
N SER A 191 22.89 27.14 3.02
CA SER A 191 23.23 25.76 2.64
C SER A 191 22.53 24.72 3.52
N LYS A 192 22.25 25.00 4.80
CA LYS A 192 21.36 24.16 5.63
C LYS A 192 19.89 24.25 5.23
N GLU A 193 19.47 25.32 4.54
CA GLU A 193 18.10 25.51 4.03
C GLU A 193 17.93 25.10 2.55
N LEU A 194 19.02 25.05 1.78
CA LEU A 194 19.07 24.73 0.34
C LEU A 194 19.89 23.47 0.01
N GLU A 195 20.30 22.69 1.02
CA GLU A 195 20.90 21.38 0.78
C GLU A 195 19.93 20.56 -0.10
N PRO A 196 20.34 20.12 -1.30
CA PRO A 196 19.46 19.33 -2.14
C PRO A 196 19.15 18.04 -1.39
N VAL A 197 17.87 17.69 -1.29
CA VAL A 197 17.45 16.36 -0.86
C VAL A 197 17.93 15.37 -1.91
N GLN A 198 19.20 14.96 -1.77
CA GLN A 198 19.69 13.71 -2.33
C GLN A 198 18.69 12.64 -1.91
N ARG A 199 18.34 11.76 -2.83
CA ARG A 199 17.47 10.63 -2.54
C ARG A 199 18.24 9.62 -1.68
N GLU A 200 18.40 9.95 -0.41
CA GLU A 200 18.62 8.95 0.61
C GLU A 200 17.49 7.93 0.46
N ILE A 201 17.89 6.68 0.18
CA ILE A 201 17.11 5.50 0.54
C ILE A 201 16.58 5.77 1.95
N PRO A 202 15.28 5.64 2.27
CA PRO A 202 14.74 6.06 3.55
C PRO A 202 15.36 5.30 4.72
N VAL A 203 16.49 5.80 5.22
CA VAL A 203 17.15 5.35 6.43
C VAL A 203 16.27 5.85 7.55
N HIS A 204 15.52 4.93 8.17
CA HIS A 204 14.73 5.24 9.35
C HIS A 204 15.55 6.09 10.33
N PRO A 205 15.05 7.27 10.75
CA PRO A 205 15.80 8.14 11.65
C PRO A 205 16.24 7.34 12.87
N ALA A 206 17.53 7.43 13.17
CA ALA A 206 18.24 6.44 13.99
C ALA A 206 17.47 6.07 15.27
N LYS A 207 17.61 4.80 15.71
CA LYS A 207 16.87 4.20 16.83
C LYS A 207 16.82 5.05 18.13
N LYS A 208 17.68 6.07 18.29
CA LYS A 208 17.60 7.11 19.34
C LYS A 208 16.43 8.10 19.17
N THR A 209 16.19 8.71 18.01
CA THR A 209 15.13 9.74 17.83
C THR A 209 13.74 9.13 17.89
N VAL A 210 13.52 7.96 17.28
CA VAL A 210 12.26 7.20 17.45
C VAL A 210 12.04 6.82 18.92
N ARG A 211 13.09 6.40 19.65
CA ARG A 211 12.99 6.13 21.10
C ARG A 211 12.77 7.40 21.93
N ALA A 212 13.30 8.55 21.53
CA ALA A 212 13.06 9.84 22.20
C ALA A 212 11.62 10.31 22.00
N TYR A 213 11.10 10.24 20.76
CA TYR A 213 9.71 10.54 20.45
C TYR A 213 8.74 9.55 21.13
N GLN A 214 9.08 8.26 21.18
CA GLN A 214 8.34 7.26 21.97
C GLN A 214 8.46 7.49 23.49
N LYS A 215 9.58 8.03 24.02
CA LYS A 215 9.69 8.44 25.43
C LYS A 215 8.82 9.67 25.72
N GLY A 216 8.80 10.67 24.83
CA GLY A 216 7.93 11.84 24.94
C GLY A 216 6.44 11.47 24.84
N LYS A 217 6.06 10.58 23.90
CA LYS A 217 4.71 10.01 23.85
C LYS A 217 4.38 9.17 25.09
N LYS A 218 5.33 8.39 25.63
CA LYS A 218 5.12 7.68 26.90
C LYS A 218 4.93 8.63 28.08
N GLN A 219 5.68 9.73 28.17
CA GLN A 219 5.50 10.73 29.22
C GLN A 219 4.16 11.48 29.09
N LYS A 220 3.69 11.80 27.88
CA LYS A 220 2.34 12.35 27.68
C LYS A 220 1.22 11.33 27.91
N ASN A 221 1.37 10.07 27.49
CA ASN A 221 0.39 9.01 27.71
C ASN A 221 0.32 8.50 29.17
N MET A 222 1.25 8.93 30.05
CA MET A 222 1.16 8.71 31.50
C MET A 222 0.21 9.70 32.21
N ALA A 223 -0.25 10.77 31.53
CA ALA A 223 -1.16 11.75 32.12
C ALA A 223 -2.60 11.22 32.28
N HIS A 224 -2.98 10.19 31.52
CA HIS A 224 -4.21 9.42 31.73
C HIS A 224 -3.84 8.00 32.16
N MET A 225 -3.51 7.83 33.44
CA MET A 225 -3.51 6.50 34.05
C MET A 225 -4.96 6.03 34.20
N ILE A 226 -5.45 5.33 33.19
CA ILE A 226 -6.57 4.39 33.38
C ILE A 226 -6.08 3.36 34.39
N ASP A 227 -6.75 3.23 35.54
CA ASP A 227 -6.39 2.21 36.52
C ASP A 227 -6.66 0.82 35.93
N LEU A 228 -5.59 0.04 35.80
CA LEU A 228 -5.65 -1.31 35.25
C LEU A 228 -6.16 -2.32 36.29
N SER A 229 -6.19 -1.97 37.58
CA SER A 229 -6.70 -2.82 38.66
C SER A 229 -8.18 -3.18 38.47
N GLU A 230 -9.00 -2.22 38.03
CA GLU A 230 -10.41 -2.44 37.74
C GLU A 230 -10.64 -3.50 36.66
N TYR A 231 -9.79 -3.51 35.63
CA TYR A 231 -9.85 -4.50 34.55
C TYR A 231 -9.34 -5.85 35.04
N GLN A 232 -8.20 -5.88 35.75
CA GLN A 232 -7.63 -7.12 36.29
C GLN A 232 -8.64 -7.87 37.18
N ASN A 233 -9.42 -7.14 38.00
CA ASN A 233 -10.46 -7.71 38.86
C ASN A 233 -11.69 -8.25 38.09
N LYS A 234 -11.94 -7.78 36.86
CA LYS A 234 -13.08 -8.19 36.01
C LYS A 234 -12.73 -9.33 35.04
N ILE A 235 -11.44 -9.59 34.79
CA ILE A 235 -10.96 -10.62 33.84
C ILE A 235 -10.90 -11.99 34.54
N THR A 236 -11.69 -12.95 34.05
CA THR A 236 -11.70 -14.34 34.57
C THR A 236 -10.46 -15.14 34.13
N LYS A 237 -10.19 -16.28 34.77
CA LYS A 237 -9.09 -17.19 34.38
C LYS A 237 -9.13 -17.56 32.87
N LEU A 238 -10.31 -17.87 32.34
CA LEU A 238 -10.50 -18.19 30.93
C LEU A 238 -10.24 -16.98 30.01
N MET A 239 -10.62 -15.77 30.44
CA MET A 239 -10.31 -14.54 29.70
C MET A 239 -8.79 -14.26 29.71
N TRP A 240 -8.08 -14.53 30.80
CA TRP A 240 -6.61 -14.48 30.80
C TRP A 240 -6.00 -15.50 29.84
N THR A 241 -6.51 -16.73 29.76
CA THR A 241 -6.07 -17.73 28.76
C THR A 241 -6.34 -17.28 27.32
N ILE A 242 -7.49 -16.64 27.04
CA ILE A 242 -7.77 -16.04 25.72
C ILE A 242 -6.72 -14.95 25.38
N LEU A 243 -6.43 -14.06 26.32
CA LEU A 243 -5.40 -13.02 26.14
C LEU A 243 -4.00 -13.63 26.00
N GLU A 244 -3.72 -14.75 26.67
CA GLU A 244 -2.46 -15.48 26.54
C GLU A 244 -2.27 -16.00 25.11
N ILE A 245 -3.29 -16.66 24.53
CA ILE A 245 -3.24 -17.19 23.16
C ILE A 245 -3.08 -16.04 22.15
N ILE A 246 -3.93 -15.01 22.21
CA ILE A 246 -3.86 -13.86 21.29
C ILE A 246 -2.51 -13.14 21.42
N GLY A 247 -1.97 -13.00 22.63
CA GLY A 247 -0.76 -12.22 22.89
C GLY A 247 0.56 -12.98 22.75
N LYS A 248 0.60 -14.31 22.96
CA LYS A 248 1.82 -15.13 22.79
C LYS A 248 1.90 -15.80 21.42
N GLU A 249 0.79 -16.35 20.94
CA GLU A 249 0.75 -17.06 19.66
C GLU A 249 0.40 -16.11 18.50
N GLY A 250 -0.31 -15.01 18.78
CA GLY A 250 -0.64 -13.98 17.80
C GLY A 250 -1.90 -14.29 16.98
N ILE A 251 -2.65 -15.33 17.34
CA ILE A 251 -3.86 -15.79 16.63
C ILE A 251 -4.94 -14.70 16.67
N SER A 252 -5.54 -14.39 15.52
CA SER A 252 -6.63 -13.41 15.44
C SER A 252 -8.00 -14.02 15.16
N ALA A 253 -8.11 -15.07 14.34
CA ALA A 253 -9.41 -15.62 13.96
C ALA A 253 -10.14 -16.32 15.12
N TYR A 254 -11.42 -15.99 15.35
CA TYR A 254 -12.23 -16.60 16.42
C TYR A 254 -12.23 -18.13 16.40
N THR A 255 -12.30 -18.74 15.22
CA THR A 255 -12.34 -20.20 15.08
C THR A 255 -11.02 -20.86 15.48
N GLU A 256 -9.89 -20.19 15.24
CA GLU A 256 -8.56 -20.65 15.66
C GLU A 256 -8.37 -20.46 17.17
N ILE A 257 -8.86 -19.35 17.75
CA ILE A 257 -8.91 -19.14 19.21
C ILE A 257 -9.80 -20.19 19.91
N GLU A 258 -10.99 -20.47 19.37
CA GLU A 258 -11.90 -21.49 19.92
C GLU A 258 -11.27 -22.89 19.87
N GLY A 259 -10.66 -23.28 18.74
CA GLY A 259 -9.95 -24.55 18.61
C GLY A 259 -8.78 -24.67 19.59
N ARG A 260 -7.95 -23.63 19.67
CA ARG A 260 -6.76 -23.61 20.54
C ARG A 260 -7.08 -23.71 22.02
N ILE A 261 -8.18 -23.08 22.46
CA ILE A 261 -8.68 -23.26 23.84
C ILE A 261 -9.13 -24.70 24.05
N ASN A 262 -9.85 -25.28 23.10
CA ASN A 262 -10.36 -26.64 23.22
C ASN A 262 -9.24 -27.69 23.35
N GLU A 263 -8.13 -27.51 22.63
CA GLU A 263 -6.90 -28.31 22.79
C GLU A 263 -6.29 -28.17 24.19
N LEU A 264 -6.25 -26.96 24.74
CA LEU A 264 -5.65 -26.67 26.04
C LEU A 264 -6.53 -27.09 27.23
N THR A 265 -7.85 -27.09 27.07
CA THR A 265 -8.82 -27.42 28.13
C THR A 265 -9.49 -28.79 27.98
N GLN A 266 -9.13 -29.59 26.96
CA GLN A 266 -9.68 -30.94 26.73
C GLN A 266 -11.22 -31.01 26.84
N ASP A 267 -11.92 -30.14 26.12
CA ASP A 267 -13.38 -29.98 26.13
C ASP A 267 -14.04 -29.58 27.50
N GLU A 268 -13.29 -29.30 28.57
CA GLU A 268 -13.86 -28.82 29.86
C GLU A 268 -14.65 -27.50 29.73
N VAL A 269 -14.35 -26.68 28.72
CA VAL A 269 -14.94 -25.36 28.52
C VAL A 269 -15.83 -25.36 27.28
N THR A 270 -17.13 -25.09 27.46
CA THR A 270 -18.06 -25.04 26.32
C THR A 270 -17.74 -23.90 25.35
N LYS A 271 -17.99 -24.13 24.06
CA LYS A 271 -17.88 -23.12 22.98
C LYS A 271 -18.68 -21.85 23.27
N ALA A 272 -19.83 -21.96 23.96
CA ALA A 272 -20.62 -20.81 24.39
C ALA A 272 -19.88 -19.97 25.44
N THR A 273 -19.22 -20.61 26.41
CA THR A 273 -18.40 -19.96 27.44
C THR A 273 -17.20 -19.23 26.84
N VAL A 274 -16.52 -19.84 25.86
CA VAL A 274 -15.43 -19.19 25.10
C VAL A 274 -15.95 -17.95 24.38
N ARG A 275 -17.04 -18.09 23.61
CA ARG A 275 -17.66 -16.98 22.87
C ARG A 275 -18.06 -15.81 23.75
N MET A 276 -18.62 -16.10 24.92
CA MET A 276 -19.03 -15.07 25.87
C MET A 276 -17.82 -14.39 26.50
N SER A 277 -16.76 -15.14 26.81
CA SER A 277 -15.51 -14.59 27.34
C SER A 277 -14.81 -13.66 26.34
N VAL A 278 -14.74 -14.04 25.05
CA VAL A 278 -14.22 -13.18 23.97
C VAL A 278 -15.08 -11.92 23.80
N ARG A 279 -16.41 -12.04 23.86
CA ARG A 279 -17.34 -10.89 23.78
C ARG A 279 -17.20 -9.95 24.97
N SER A 280 -17.00 -10.46 26.19
CA SER A 280 -16.75 -9.63 27.37
C SER A 280 -15.41 -8.88 27.27
N LEU A 281 -14.36 -9.53 26.77
CA LEU A 281 -13.07 -8.87 26.49
C LEU A 281 -13.20 -7.76 25.43
N TYR A 282 -14.03 -7.97 24.41
CA TYR A 282 -14.39 -6.93 23.44
C TYR A 282 -15.21 -5.79 24.06
N SER A 283 -16.25 -6.08 24.83
CA SER A 283 -17.10 -5.04 25.46
C SER A 283 -16.37 -4.24 26.53
N MET A 284 -15.34 -4.80 27.17
CA MET A 284 -14.41 -4.08 28.04
C MET A 284 -13.37 -3.23 27.27
N GLY A 285 -13.40 -3.21 25.93
CA GLY A 285 -12.42 -2.47 25.11
C GLY A 285 -11.00 -3.04 25.16
N ILE A 286 -10.80 -4.25 25.70
CA ILE A 286 -9.50 -4.94 25.78
C ILE A 286 -9.14 -5.52 24.40
N LEU A 287 -10.14 -6.02 23.67
CA LEU A 287 -10.01 -6.46 22.28
C LEU A 287 -10.71 -5.48 21.32
N VAL A 288 -10.14 -5.35 20.12
CA VAL A 288 -10.79 -4.79 18.94
C VAL A 288 -11.22 -5.94 18.06
N GLN A 289 -12.42 -5.84 17.44
CA GLN A 289 -12.94 -6.85 16.52
C GLN A 289 -13.12 -6.26 15.11
N GLU A 290 -12.83 -7.05 14.09
CA GLU A 290 -13.14 -6.76 12.70
C GLU A 290 -13.84 -7.97 12.07
N GLN A 291 -14.78 -7.73 11.14
CA GLN A 291 -15.45 -8.79 10.39
C GLN A 291 -14.71 -9.01 9.06
N VAL A 292 -14.26 -10.24 8.84
CA VAL A 292 -13.50 -10.65 7.66
C VAL A 292 -14.22 -11.81 6.96
N SER A 293 -13.99 -11.95 5.67
CA SER A 293 -14.47 -13.05 4.83
C SER A 293 -13.33 -13.63 4.00
N ASP A 294 -13.24 -14.96 3.93
CA ASP A 294 -12.31 -15.68 3.05
C ASP A 294 -13.04 -16.82 2.30
N PRO A 295 -12.43 -17.44 1.28
CA PRO A 295 -13.06 -18.50 0.48
C PRO A 295 -13.46 -19.77 1.26
N LEU A 296 -12.84 -20.02 2.42
CA LEU A 296 -13.16 -21.15 3.30
C LEU A 296 -14.21 -20.77 4.35
N ARG A 297 -14.25 -19.50 4.76
CA ARG A 297 -15.05 -18.96 5.88
C ARG A 297 -15.83 -17.71 5.43
N SER A 298 -17.13 -17.88 5.20
CA SER A 298 -18.03 -16.86 4.64
C SER A 298 -17.96 -15.49 5.34
N LYS A 299 -18.18 -15.46 6.66
CA LYS A 299 -17.95 -14.29 7.52
C LYS A 299 -17.54 -14.77 8.91
N PHE A 300 -16.39 -14.31 9.40
CA PHE A 300 -15.89 -14.60 10.72
C PHE A 300 -15.36 -13.32 11.39
N MET A 301 -15.21 -13.38 12.72
CA MET A 301 -14.63 -12.28 13.49
C MET A 301 -13.15 -12.56 13.73
N VAL A 302 -12.33 -11.53 13.52
CA VAL A 302 -10.91 -11.50 13.88
C VAL A 302 -10.73 -10.51 15.02
N TYR A 303 -9.87 -10.86 15.97
CA TYR A 303 -9.61 -10.09 17.17
C TYR A 303 -8.12 -9.70 17.28
N ARG A 304 -7.87 -8.50 17.80
CA ARG A 304 -6.54 -8.03 18.20
C ARG A 304 -6.63 -7.22 19.49
N MET A 305 -5.53 -7.10 20.23
CA MET A 305 -5.51 -6.32 21.47
C MET A 305 -5.52 -4.82 21.19
N SER A 306 -6.37 -4.08 21.91
CA SER A 306 -6.33 -2.62 21.96
C SER A 306 -5.08 -2.12 22.70
N GLU A 307 -4.80 -0.81 22.73
CA GLU A 307 -3.70 -0.27 23.55
C GLU A 307 -3.87 -0.63 25.04
N ILE A 308 -5.11 -0.64 25.55
CA ILE A 308 -5.41 -1.07 26.94
C ILE A 308 -5.14 -2.56 27.10
N GLY A 309 -5.56 -3.40 26.15
CA GLY A 309 -5.29 -4.84 26.19
C GLY A 309 -3.80 -5.20 26.13
N GLN A 310 -3.02 -4.49 25.31
CA GLN A 310 -1.56 -4.66 25.26
C GLN A 310 -0.88 -4.24 26.57
N ARG A 311 -1.38 -3.17 27.23
CA ARG A 311 -0.89 -2.76 28.56
C ARG A 311 -1.22 -3.81 29.63
N LEU A 312 -2.46 -4.30 29.67
CA LEU A 312 -2.91 -5.35 30.61
C LEU A 312 -2.13 -6.65 30.43
N PHE A 313 -1.99 -7.14 29.19
CA PHE A 313 -1.18 -8.32 28.88
C PHE A 313 0.24 -8.15 29.38
N LYS A 314 0.86 -6.99 29.11
CA LYS A 314 2.23 -6.72 29.55
C LYS A 314 2.37 -6.64 31.06
N GLU A 315 1.37 -6.12 31.76
CA GLU A 315 1.41 -6.07 33.21
C GLU A 315 1.22 -7.46 33.84
N HIS A 316 0.33 -8.28 33.30
CA HIS A 316 0.06 -9.63 33.82
C HIS A 316 1.18 -10.63 33.48
N PHE A 317 1.51 -10.80 32.19
CA PHE A 317 2.49 -11.77 31.71
C PHE A 317 3.94 -11.28 31.73
N LYS A 318 4.18 -10.01 32.10
CA LYS A 318 5.51 -9.34 32.09
C LYS A 318 6.22 -9.35 30.72
N GLN A 319 5.49 -9.61 29.64
CA GLN A 319 5.98 -9.73 28.27
C GLN A 319 5.20 -8.80 27.33
N ILE A 320 5.83 -8.33 26.25
CA ILE A 320 5.12 -7.55 25.22
C ILE A 320 4.42 -8.57 24.30
N PRO A 321 3.13 -8.39 23.94
CA PRO A 321 2.46 -9.34 23.05
C PRO A 321 3.10 -9.33 21.67
N VAL A 322 3.07 -10.47 20.98
CA VAL A 322 3.54 -10.61 19.60
C VAL A 322 2.64 -9.81 18.66
N LEU A 323 3.15 -9.48 17.47
CA LEU A 323 2.34 -8.80 16.46
C LEU A 323 1.23 -9.76 15.99
N SER A 324 -0.03 -9.31 16.08
CA SER A 324 -1.18 -10.16 15.75
C SER A 324 -1.16 -10.57 14.28
N GLU A 325 -1.76 -11.71 13.97
CA GLU A 325 -1.98 -12.18 12.61
C GLU A 325 -2.66 -11.12 11.73
N LEU A 326 -3.71 -10.48 12.26
CA LEU A 326 -4.39 -9.38 11.57
C LEU A 326 -3.43 -8.22 11.25
N ASP A 327 -2.58 -7.82 12.20
CA ASP A 327 -1.59 -6.75 11.97
C ASP A 327 -0.49 -7.18 10.99
N LYS A 328 -0.08 -8.47 10.99
CA LYS A 328 0.86 -9.03 10.00
C LYS A 328 0.25 -8.92 8.60
N ILE A 329 -1.01 -9.36 8.45
CA ILE A 329 -1.76 -9.32 7.19
C ILE A 329 -1.92 -7.87 6.71
N ILE A 330 -2.36 -6.94 7.56
CA ILE A 330 -2.48 -5.51 7.21
C ILE A 330 -1.13 -4.89 6.82
N SER A 331 -0.01 -5.34 7.41
CA SER A 331 1.32 -4.87 7.01
C SER A 331 1.80 -5.41 5.65
N GLN A 332 1.16 -6.46 5.13
CA GLN A 332 1.57 -7.16 3.91
C GLN A 332 0.55 -7.08 2.77
N HIS A 333 -0.69 -6.67 3.02
CA HIS A 333 -1.77 -6.65 2.02
C HIS A 333 -2.62 -5.38 2.15
N ASP A 334 -3.19 -4.92 1.03
CA ASP A 334 -3.93 -3.64 0.98
C ASP A 334 -5.21 -3.65 1.81
N ASN A 335 -5.79 -4.84 2.08
CA ASN A 335 -6.91 -5.00 3.00
C ASN A 335 -6.93 -6.41 3.64
N PRO A 336 -7.59 -6.59 4.81
CA PRO A 336 -7.67 -7.88 5.48
C PRO A 336 -8.29 -9.00 4.63
N ASN A 337 -9.37 -8.74 3.89
CA ASN A 337 -10.05 -9.79 3.10
C ASN A 337 -9.16 -10.34 1.98
N HIS A 338 -8.29 -9.51 1.39
CA HIS A 338 -7.29 -9.94 0.41
C HIS A 338 -6.26 -10.88 1.04
N GLY A 339 -5.62 -10.46 2.15
CA GLY A 339 -4.61 -11.29 2.81
C GLY A 339 -5.14 -12.56 3.47
N TYR A 340 -6.32 -12.53 4.09
CA TYR A 340 -6.98 -13.76 4.58
C TYR A 340 -7.42 -14.68 3.43
N GLY A 341 -7.81 -14.11 2.28
CA GLY A 341 -8.09 -14.88 1.08
C GLY A 341 -6.85 -15.57 0.49
N ILE A 342 -5.70 -14.89 0.51
CA ILE A 342 -4.40 -15.48 0.15
C ILE A 342 -4.02 -16.58 1.12
N ARG A 343 -4.13 -16.37 2.45
CA ARG A 343 -3.87 -17.41 3.45
C ARG A 343 -4.77 -18.63 3.24
N ALA A 344 -6.06 -18.42 2.98
CA ALA A 344 -7.00 -19.52 2.70
C ALA A 344 -6.65 -20.30 1.42
N LEU A 345 -6.23 -19.61 0.35
CA LEU A 345 -5.75 -20.26 -0.88
C LEU A 345 -4.43 -21.01 -0.67
N TRP A 346 -3.50 -20.43 0.10
CA TRP A 346 -2.26 -21.11 0.51
C TRP A 346 -2.56 -22.40 1.30
N THR A 347 -3.52 -22.37 2.22
CA THR A 347 -3.99 -23.55 2.95
C THR A 347 -4.57 -24.60 2.00
N ILE A 348 -5.48 -24.22 1.08
CA ILE A 348 -6.06 -25.13 0.08
C ILE A 348 -4.96 -25.83 -0.74
N LEU A 349 -4.00 -25.07 -1.27
CA LEU A 349 -2.93 -25.61 -2.11
C LEU A 349 -1.98 -26.52 -1.32
N THR A 350 -1.68 -26.18 -0.07
CA THR A 350 -0.82 -26.97 0.82
C THR A 350 -1.49 -28.27 1.25
N GLU A 351 -2.76 -28.21 1.69
CA GLU A 351 -3.54 -29.38 2.11
C GLU A 351 -3.86 -30.33 0.95
N SER A 352 -3.86 -29.84 -0.30
CA SER A 352 -4.08 -30.68 -1.48
C SER A 352 -3.00 -31.75 -1.71
N GLY A 353 -1.81 -31.61 -1.11
CA GLY A 353 -0.67 -32.50 -1.31
C GLY A 353 -0.10 -32.54 -2.74
N ASN A 354 -0.59 -31.68 -3.64
CA ASN A 354 -0.23 -31.71 -5.06
C ASN A 354 1.10 -31.03 -5.39
N PHE A 355 1.70 -30.28 -4.47
CA PHE A 355 2.90 -29.46 -4.68
C PHE A 355 3.99 -29.82 -3.68
N ASP A 356 5.26 -29.71 -4.10
CA ASP A 356 6.42 -29.94 -3.23
C ASP A 356 6.63 -28.77 -2.25
N SER A 357 6.22 -27.56 -2.65
CA SER A 357 6.19 -26.37 -1.79
C SER A 357 5.18 -25.34 -2.28
N VAL A 358 4.59 -24.60 -1.33
CA VAL A 358 3.71 -23.46 -1.58
C VAL A 358 4.10 -22.32 -0.64
N SER A 359 4.39 -21.13 -1.17
CA SER A 359 4.74 -19.95 -0.36
C SER A 359 3.86 -18.74 -0.68
N MET A 360 3.55 -17.99 0.38
CA MET A 360 2.89 -16.69 0.37
C MET A 360 3.81 -15.58 0.92
N ASP A 361 5.08 -15.88 1.24
CA ASP A 361 6.00 -14.86 1.76
C ASP A 361 6.48 -13.94 0.63
N ARG A 362 6.29 -12.62 0.79
CA ARG A 362 6.64 -11.63 -0.22
C ARG A 362 8.13 -11.62 -0.61
N LYS A 363 9.05 -11.96 0.30
CA LYS A 363 10.50 -12.00 0.01
C LYS A 363 10.85 -13.26 -0.78
N GLU A 364 10.30 -14.41 -0.40
CA GLU A 364 10.49 -15.67 -1.13
C GLU A 364 9.87 -15.61 -2.53
N ASN A 365 8.69 -15.00 -2.65
CA ASN A 365 7.95 -14.87 -3.90
C ASN A 365 8.55 -13.80 -4.85
N THR A 366 9.46 -12.94 -4.39
CA THR A 366 10.00 -11.81 -5.18
C THR A 366 10.74 -12.27 -6.43
N VAL A 367 10.21 -11.92 -7.61
CA VAL A 367 10.83 -12.13 -8.92
C VAL A 367 11.38 -10.83 -9.49
N LYS A 368 12.66 -10.84 -9.88
CA LYS A 368 13.30 -9.72 -10.59
C LYS A 368 12.98 -9.78 -12.09
N LEU A 369 12.42 -8.70 -12.63
CA LEU A 369 12.09 -8.59 -14.06
C LEU A 369 13.31 -8.17 -14.89
N ARG A 370 13.36 -8.57 -16.16
CA ARG A 370 14.48 -8.30 -17.09
C ARG A 370 14.83 -6.81 -17.26
N ARG A 371 13.88 -5.91 -16.99
CA ARG A 371 14.04 -4.44 -17.07
C ARG A 371 14.29 -3.77 -15.71
N GLY A 372 14.73 -4.51 -14.69
CA GLY A 372 15.04 -3.98 -13.35
C GLY A 372 13.81 -3.74 -12.46
N GLY A 373 12.59 -4.01 -12.95
CA GLY A 373 11.37 -3.99 -12.14
C GLY A 373 11.25 -5.21 -11.23
N ILE A 374 10.28 -5.17 -10.31
CA ILE A 374 9.96 -6.28 -9.41
C ILE A 374 8.51 -6.73 -9.64
N TYR A 375 8.32 -8.04 -9.65
CA TYR A 375 7.04 -8.73 -9.60
C TYR A 375 6.99 -9.55 -8.31
N ILE A 376 5.90 -9.44 -7.56
CA ILE A 376 5.67 -10.23 -6.33
C ILE A 376 4.27 -10.86 -6.50
N PRO A 377 4.19 -12.14 -6.90
CA PRO A 377 2.95 -12.89 -6.93
C PRO A 377 2.43 -13.13 -5.51
N ASP A 378 1.10 -13.12 -5.36
CA ASP A 378 0.45 -13.44 -4.09
C ASP A 378 0.83 -14.86 -3.59
N ILE A 379 0.91 -15.86 -4.48
CA ILE A 379 1.34 -17.23 -4.16
C ILE A 379 2.30 -17.80 -5.23
N VAL A 380 3.31 -18.55 -4.77
CA VAL A 380 4.18 -19.40 -5.59
C VAL A 380 4.01 -20.85 -5.16
N ALA A 381 3.52 -21.71 -6.06
CA ALA A 381 3.45 -23.15 -5.85
C ALA A 381 4.43 -23.86 -6.81
N LYS A 382 5.18 -24.86 -6.32
CA LYS A 382 6.19 -25.59 -7.10
C LYS A 382 5.92 -27.09 -7.10
N LYS A 383 6.08 -27.72 -8.25
CA LYS A 383 6.04 -29.19 -8.41
C LYS A 383 7.06 -29.62 -9.46
N ALA A 384 8.07 -30.37 -9.05
CA ALA A 384 9.23 -30.69 -9.87
C ALA A 384 9.77 -29.42 -10.58
N ASP A 385 9.86 -29.44 -11.91
CA ASP A 385 10.33 -28.31 -12.72
C ASP A 385 9.24 -27.26 -13.02
N GLN A 386 7.99 -27.47 -12.60
CA GLN A 386 6.89 -26.54 -12.84
C GLN A 386 6.69 -25.56 -11.67
N ILE A 387 6.66 -24.26 -11.98
CA ILE A 387 6.38 -23.18 -11.02
C ILE A 387 5.09 -22.48 -11.44
N LEU A 388 4.09 -22.48 -10.57
CA LEU A 388 2.82 -21.79 -10.74
C LEU A 388 2.86 -20.49 -9.94
N TYR A 389 2.89 -19.38 -10.67
CA TYR A 389 2.74 -18.03 -10.12
C TYR A 389 1.25 -17.67 -10.12
N MET A 390 0.62 -17.61 -8.94
CA MET A 390 -0.81 -17.38 -8.78
C MET A 390 -1.07 -16.01 -8.15
N GLU A 391 -2.12 -15.34 -8.63
CA GLU A 391 -2.61 -14.07 -8.08
C GLU A 391 -4.01 -14.24 -7.52
N TYR A 392 -4.27 -13.66 -6.34
CA TYR A 392 -5.57 -13.72 -5.69
C TYR A 392 -6.30 -12.39 -5.86
N GLU A 393 -7.30 -12.36 -6.75
CA GLU A 393 -7.95 -11.13 -7.19
C GLU A 393 -9.36 -10.96 -6.62
N CYS A 394 -9.52 -9.95 -5.76
CA CYS A 394 -10.80 -9.59 -5.15
C CYS A 394 -11.74 -8.78 -6.08
N GLY A 395 -11.29 -8.39 -7.29
CA GLY A 395 -12.07 -7.55 -8.21
C GLY A 395 -12.24 -6.10 -7.73
N THR A 396 -11.35 -5.65 -6.84
CA THR A 396 -11.28 -4.29 -6.27
C THR A 396 -10.35 -3.35 -7.04
N HIS A 397 -9.43 -3.90 -7.84
CA HIS A 397 -8.50 -3.12 -8.66
C HIS A 397 -9.21 -2.47 -9.85
N VAL A 398 -8.81 -1.23 -10.17
CA VAL A 398 -9.19 -0.58 -11.44
C VAL A 398 -8.48 -1.23 -12.62
N GLN A 399 -9.00 -1.03 -13.84
CA GLN A 399 -8.47 -1.67 -15.05
C GLN A 399 -6.97 -1.40 -15.27
N SER A 400 -6.48 -0.18 -15.00
CA SER A 400 -5.06 0.16 -15.14
C SER A 400 -4.16 -0.71 -14.29
N ASP A 401 -4.57 -1.00 -13.06
CA ASP A 401 -3.77 -1.69 -12.06
C ASP A 401 -3.79 -3.20 -12.35
N TYR A 402 -4.95 -3.73 -12.73
CA TYR A 402 -5.10 -5.09 -13.23
C TYR A 402 -4.26 -5.34 -14.49
N SER A 403 -4.35 -4.45 -15.49
CA SER A 403 -3.52 -4.49 -16.70
C SER A 403 -2.03 -4.38 -16.37
N ALA A 404 -1.63 -3.51 -15.43
CA ALA A 404 -0.25 -3.39 -14.98
C ALA A 404 0.27 -4.66 -14.26
N LYS A 405 -0.59 -5.34 -13.49
CA LYS A 405 -0.27 -6.62 -12.84
C LYS A 405 -0.07 -7.72 -13.89
N CYS A 406 -1.03 -7.93 -14.79
CA CYS A 406 -0.92 -8.89 -15.91
C CYS A 406 0.32 -8.63 -16.79
N ASN A 407 0.66 -7.36 -17.05
CA ASN A 407 1.87 -6.97 -17.79
C ASN A 407 3.18 -7.42 -17.13
N LYS A 408 3.22 -7.54 -15.80
CA LYS A 408 4.37 -8.09 -15.08
C LYS A 408 4.38 -9.62 -15.16
N MET A 409 3.22 -10.27 -15.00
CA MET A 409 3.10 -11.73 -15.08
C MET A 409 3.59 -12.28 -16.43
N VAL A 410 3.17 -11.69 -17.56
CA VAL A 410 3.56 -12.13 -18.92
C VAL A 410 5.07 -12.10 -19.18
N GLN A 411 5.83 -11.29 -18.42
CA GLN A 411 7.30 -11.21 -18.49
C GLN A 411 8.01 -12.33 -17.72
N VAL A 412 7.28 -13.06 -16.86
CA VAL A 412 7.79 -14.11 -15.96
C VAL A 412 7.29 -15.50 -16.38
N THR A 413 6.04 -15.60 -16.82
CA THR A 413 5.36 -16.85 -17.18
C THR A 413 4.57 -16.69 -18.47
N ASP A 414 4.42 -17.79 -19.21
CA ASP A 414 3.53 -17.87 -20.37
C ASP A 414 2.07 -18.12 -19.96
N THR A 415 1.84 -18.73 -18.80
CA THR A 415 0.50 -18.95 -18.23
C THR A 415 0.28 -18.08 -16.99
N LEU A 416 -0.77 -17.26 -17.03
CA LEU A 416 -1.23 -16.42 -15.92
C LEU A 416 -2.31 -17.17 -15.15
N TYR A 417 -2.05 -17.47 -13.88
CA TYR A 417 -3.02 -18.11 -13.00
C TYR A 417 -3.64 -17.06 -12.07
N ILE A 418 -4.96 -16.88 -12.15
CA ILE A 418 -5.69 -15.92 -11.34
C ILE A 418 -6.83 -16.64 -10.63
N VAL A 419 -6.87 -16.48 -9.31
CA VAL A 419 -7.85 -17.12 -8.43
C VAL A 419 -8.70 -16.03 -7.79
N THR A 420 -10.02 -16.21 -7.77
CA THR A 420 -10.95 -15.24 -7.18
C THR A 420 -11.63 -15.81 -5.94
N PRO A 421 -12.20 -14.96 -5.05
CA PRO A 421 -12.96 -15.44 -3.90
C PRO A 421 -14.20 -16.26 -4.27
N ASN A 422 -14.89 -15.91 -5.36
CA ASN A 422 -16.18 -16.48 -5.72
C ASN A 422 -16.53 -16.24 -7.21
N ARG A 423 -17.56 -16.97 -7.68
CA ARG A 423 -18.00 -16.97 -9.09
C ARG A 423 -18.55 -15.60 -9.54
N ASP A 424 -19.13 -14.82 -8.63
CA ASP A 424 -19.60 -13.47 -8.93
C ASP A 424 -18.44 -12.53 -9.30
N VAL A 425 -17.37 -12.52 -8.51
CA VAL A 425 -16.15 -11.72 -8.78
C VAL A 425 -15.48 -12.20 -10.07
N LEU A 426 -15.39 -13.53 -10.27
CA LEU A 426 -14.87 -14.11 -11.51
C LEU A 426 -15.63 -13.59 -12.74
N GLN A 427 -16.95 -13.80 -12.79
CA GLN A 427 -17.76 -13.54 -13.98
C GLN A 427 -18.04 -12.05 -14.21
N LYS A 428 -18.35 -11.27 -13.16
CA LYS A 428 -18.79 -9.87 -13.28
C LYS A 428 -17.63 -8.87 -13.32
N ARG A 429 -16.44 -9.24 -12.82
CA ARG A 429 -15.26 -8.38 -12.79
C ARG A 429 -14.11 -8.98 -13.59
N ILE A 430 -13.50 -10.07 -13.12
CA ILE A 430 -12.19 -10.52 -13.61
C ILE A 430 -12.23 -10.95 -15.08
N MET A 431 -13.27 -11.64 -15.55
CA MET A 431 -13.44 -11.96 -16.98
C MET A 431 -13.49 -10.70 -17.85
N ASN A 432 -14.23 -9.66 -17.43
CA ASN A 432 -14.32 -8.40 -18.17
C ASN A 432 -12.97 -7.67 -18.20
N GLN A 433 -12.28 -7.61 -17.07
CA GLN A 433 -10.95 -6.97 -16.96
C GLN A 433 -9.89 -7.72 -17.77
N THR A 434 -9.97 -9.05 -17.82
CA THR A 434 -9.12 -9.92 -18.67
C THR A 434 -9.36 -9.63 -20.14
N GLY A 435 -10.62 -9.61 -20.59
CA GLY A 435 -10.97 -9.30 -21.98
C GLY A 435 -10.52 -7.89 -22.40
N GLN A 436 -10.72 -6.89 -21.53
CA GLN A 436 -10.22 -5.52 -21.77
C GLN A 436 -8.69 -5.49 -21.89
N TRP A 437 -7.96 -6.16 -21.00
CA TRP A 437 -6.50 -6.23 -21.05
C TRP A 437 -5.98 -6.93 -22.33
N ILE A 438 -6.62 -8.02 -22.78
CA ILE A 438 -6.30 -8.68 -24.05
C ILE A 438 -6.50 -7.72 -25.22
N ASN A 439 -7.60 -6.96 -25.24
CA ASN A 439 -7.87 -5.96 -26.27
C ASN A 439 -6.87 -4.81 -26.24
N GLU A 440 -6.51 -4.30 -25.06
CA GLU A 440 -5.44 -3.29 -24.87
C GLU A 440 -4.07 -3.75 -25.39
N LYS A 441 -3.84 -5.06 -25.53
CA LYS A 441 -2.61 -5.63 -26.11
C LYS A 441 -2.63 -5.77 -27.62
N GLY A 442 -3.77 -5.54 -28.28
CA GLY A 442 -3.95 -5.83 -29.71
C GLY A 442 -4.70 -7.13 -29.98
N GLY A 443 -5.46 -7.65 -29.01
CA GLY A 443 -6.26 -8.86 -29.13
C GLY A 443 -5.45 -10.15 -28.94
N TYR A 444 -6.12 -11.30 -29.09
CA TYR A 444 -5.52 -12.62 -28.84
C TYR A 444 -4.21 -12.86 -29.61
N LYS A 445 -4.13 -12.40 -30.88
CA LYS A 445 -2.94 -12.58 -31.74
C LYS A 445 -1.68 -11.93 -31.17
N ALA A 446 -1.81 -10.80 -30.48
CA ALA A 446 -0.68 -10.11 -29.86
C ALA A 446 -0.15 -10.81 -28.60
N LEU A 447 -0.90 -11.79 -28.09
CA LEU A 447 -0.57 -12.64 -26.94
C LEU A 447 -0.45 -14.12 -27.35
N GLU A 448 -0.15 -14.41 -28.61
CA GLU A 448 0.06 -15.78 -29.11
C GLU A 448 1.11 -16.53 -28.26
N GLY A 449 0.83 -17.79 -27.94
CA GLY A 449 1.63 -18.61 -27.03
C GLY A 449 1.45 -18.32 -25.53
N LYS A 450 0.66 -17.30 -25.15
CA LYS A 450 0.28 -17.02 -23.76
C LYS A 450 -1.06 -17.65 -23.41
N LYS A 451 -1.30 -17.85 -22.12
CA LYS A 451 -2.55 -18.40 -21.58
C LYS A 451 -2.97 -17.64 -20.33
N VAL A 452 -4.25 -17.38 -20.15
CA VAL A 452 -4.82 -16.89 -18.88
C VAL A 452 -5.82 -17.92 -18.37
N CYS A 453 -5.58 -18.41 -17.16
CA CYS A 453 -6.37 -19.41 -16.46
C CYS A 453 -7.01 -18.75 -15.24
N LEU A 454 -8.34 -18.72 -15.20
CA LEU A 454 -9.13 -18.15 -14.11
C LEU A 454 -9.96 -19.24 -13.43
N THR A 455 -10.04 -19.21 -12.09
CA THR A 455 -10.91 -20.09 -11.31
C THR A 455 -11.27 -19.44 -9.96
N THR A 456 -12.12 -20.09 -9.16
CA THR A 456 -12.40 -19.66 -7.78
C THR A 456 -11.60 -20.50 -6.78
N ALA A 457 -11.21 -19.89 -5.65
CA ALA A 457 -10.59 -20.63 -4.54
C ALA A 457 -11.50 -21.75 -4.01
N THR A 458 -12.82 -21.59 -4.11
CA THR A 458 -13.80 -22.64 -3.75
C THR A 458 -13.78 -23.85 -4.67
N ALA A 459 -13.43 -23.71 -5.96
CA ALA A 459 -13.29 -24.83 -6.89
C ALA A 459 -11.99 -25.61 -6.64
N LEU A 460 -10.87 -24.88 -6.48
CA LEU A 460 -9.55 -25.42 -6.14
C LEU A 460 -9.51 -26.26 -4.86
N LYS A 461 -10.50 -26.13 -3.96
CA LYS A 461 -10.64 -26.97 -2.77
C LYS A 461 -10.91 -28.44 -3.09
N HIS A 462 -11.53 -28.73 -4.23
CA HIS A 462 -12.01 -30.06 -4.61
C HIS A 462 -11.35 -30.62 -5.88
N GLU A 463 -10.46 -29.85 -6.48
CA GLU A 463 -9.88 -30.10 -7.80
C GLU A 463 -8.36 -29.92 -7.76
N ASN A 464 -7.65 -30.65 -8.61
CA ASN A 464 -6.20 -30.54 -8.74
C ASN A 464 -5.86 -29.33 -9.64
N PRO A 465 -5.13 -28.30 -9.15
CA PRO A 465 -4.85 -27.08 -9.92
C PRO A 465 -3.96 -27.29 -11.14
N LEU A 466 -3.28 -28.44 -11.21
CA LEU A 466 -2.41 -28.84 -12.33
C LEU A 466 -3.23 -29.37 -13.51
N ASP A 467 -4.42 -29.91 -13.24
CA ASP A 467 -5.31 -30.40 -14.28
C ASP A 467 -6.00 -29.21 -14.94
N GLU A 468 -5.91 -29.10 -16.26
CA GLU A 468 -6.49 -27.95 -16.96
C GLU A 468 -7.99 -27.78 -16.67
N GLN A 469 -8.70 -28.89 -16.40
CA GLN A 469 -10.14 -28.92 -16.15
C GLN A 469 -10.55 -28.08 -14.92
N CYS A 470 -9.66 -27.90 -13.94
CA CYS A 470 -9.89 -27.06 -12.75
C CYS A 470 -10.02 -25.55 -13.07
N TRP A 471 -9.53 -25.13 -14.22
CA TRP A 471 -9.58 -23.73 -14.64
C TRP A 471 -10.89 -23.44 -15.37
N GLN A 472 -11.85 -22.89 -14.62
CA GLN A 472 -13.22 -22.59 -15.04
C GLN A 472 -13.30 -21.67 -16.27
N VAL A 473 -12.34 -20.75 -16.44
CA VAL A 473 -12.25 -19.89 -17.64
C VAL A 473 -10.83 -19.86 -18.14
N VAL A 474 -10.63 -20.19 -19.42
CA VAL A 474 -9.31 -20.23 -20.05
C VAL A 474 -9.30 -19.40 -21.33
N TYR A 475 -8.47 -18.36 -21.35
CA TYR A 475 -8.06 -17.65 -22.57
C TYR A 475 -6.77 -18.29 -23.07
N ASN A 476 -6.88 -19.16 -24.07
CA ASN A 476 -5.75 -19.84 -24.73
C ASN A 476 -5.15 -19.05 -25.90
N MET A 477 -5.64 -17.81 -26.12
CA MET A 477 -5.24 -16.90 -27.19
C MET A 477 -5.40 -17.45 -28.62
N THR A 478 -6.27 -18.44 -28.84
CA THR A 478 -6.66 -18.89 -30.21
C THR A 478 -7.87 -18.14 -30.77
N SER A 479 -8.64 -17.46 -29.91
CA SER A 479 -9.87 -16.74 -30.24
C SER A 479 -10.17 -15.67 -29.19
N ASP A 480 -10.96 -14.66 -29.54
CA ASP A 480 -11.47 -13.65 -28.58
C ASP A 480 -12.39 -14.24 -27.50
N THR A 481 -13.06 -15.36 -27.81
CA THR A 481 -13.91 -16.09 -26.86
C THR A 481 -13.07 -17.00 -25.95
N PRO A 482 -13.19 -16.91 -24.60
CA PRO A 482 -12.58 -17.87 -23.70
C PRO A 482 -13.30 -19.22 -23.72
N ILE A 483 -12.56 -20.27 -23.38
CA ILE A 483 -13.12 -21.58 -23.04
C ILE A 483 -13.70 -21.47 -21.63
N VAL A 484 -15.03 -21.59 -21.49
CA VAL A 484 -15.72 -21.58 -20.19
C VAL A 484 -16.16 -23.01 -19.85
N ARG A 485 -15.76 -23.49 -18.67
CA ARG A 485 -16.11 -24.78 -18.08
C ARG A 485 -17.03 -24.48 -16.89
N MET A 486 -18.20 -25.13 -16.85
CA MET A 486 -19.31 -24.73 -15.96
C MET A 486 -19.20 -25.28 -14.54
#